data_AF-A0A7R9DV90-F1
#
_entry.id   AF-A0A7R9DV90-F1
#
_cell.length_a   1.000
_cell.length_b   1.000
_cell.length_c   1.000
_cell.angle_alpha   90.00
_cell.angle_beta   90.00
_cell.angle_gamma   90.00
#
_symmetry.space_group_name_H-M   'P 1'
#
loop_
_entity.id
_entity.type
_entity.pdbx_description
1 polymer ?
#
loop_
_entity_poly.entity_id
_entity_poly.type
_entity_poly.pdbx_seq_one_letter_code
_entity_poly.pdbx_strand_id
1 'polypeptide(L)'
;CRSDCFDEDTRLRRCLEEFKLCLEKLNKELLDKIQDHLQAAVENSIAGIRYFRVQSDGPRIKQVSLKNPLVPRYFTEPDTVSDIAQRDRLMYSPEACLVMAHNGWVMSDDPLRNFAASDSNVYLRRELIAWGDSVKLRYGNKPDDCPFLWKHMLEYVEQTARTFDGIRLDNCHSTPIAVA
;
A
#
# COMPACT_ATOMS: atom_id res chain seq x y z
N CYS A 1 -48.39 7.77 -3.28
CA CYS A 1 -48.31 7.90 -4.74
C CYS A 1 -47.59 9.20 -5.08
N ARG A 2 -46.55 9.14 -5.92
CA ARG A 2 -46.04 10.38 -6.54
C ARG A 2 -47.16 10.98 -7.41
N SER A 3 -47.35 12.29 -7.34
CA SER A 3 -48.48 12.99 -7.96
C SER A 3 -48.31 13.24 -9.46
N ASP A 4 -47.30 12.64 -10.09
CA ASP A 4 -46.77 13.02 -11.40
C ASP A 4 -46.85 11.90 -12.46
N CYS A 5 -47.53 10.78 -12.16
CA CYS A 5 -47.67 9.63 -13.04
C CYS A 5 -49.15 9.25 -13.22
N PHE A 6 -49.60 9.15 -14.48
CA PHE A 6 -51.00 8.91 -14.83
C PHE A 6 -51.38 7.41 -14.87
N ASP A 7 -50.39 6.52 -14.91
CA ASP A 7 -50.56 5.06 -14.89
C ASP A 7 -49.34 4.36 -14.25
N GLU A 8 -49.54 3.11 -13.85
CA GLU A 8 -48.52 2.30 -13.15
C GLU A 8 -47.29 2.01 -14.02
N ASP A 9 -47.43 1.83 -15.34
CA ASP A 9 -46.30 1.57 -16.24
C ASP A 9 -45.41 2.80 -16.39
N THR A 10 -46.00 3.99 -16.43
CA THR A 10 -45.28 5.26 -16.42
C THR A 10 -44.56 5.48 -15.08
N ARG A 11 -45.21 5.15 -13.96
CA ARG A 11 -44.60 5.20 -12.63
C ARG A 11 -43.39 4.27 -12.53
N LEU A 12 -43.52 3.02 -12.98
CA LEU A 12 -42.44 2.03 -12.98
C LEU A 12 -41.26 2.47 -13.85
N ARG A 13 -41.52 2.96 -15.07
CA ARG A 13 -40.47 3.48 -15.96
C ARG A 13 -39.69 4.65 -15.33
N ARG A 14 -40.39 5.60 -14.70
CA ARG A 14 -39.72 6.72 -14.00
C ARG A 14 -38.89 6.24 -12.81
N CYS A 15 -39.41 5.34 -11.99
CA CYS A 15 -38.64 4.77 -10.88
C CYS A 15 -37.39 4.04 -11.37
N LEU A 16 -37.48 3.28 -12.47
CA LEU A 16 -36.34 2.58 -13.06
C LEU A 16 -35.29 3.56 -13.60
N GLU A 17 -35.72 4.62 -14.30
CA GLU A 17 -34.81 5.64 -14.82
C GLU A 17 -34.10 6.39 -13.68
N GLU A 18 -34.83 6.80 -12.64
CA GLU A 18 -34.21 7.45 -11.49
C GLU A 18 -33.27 6.54 -10.72
N PHE A 19 -33.62 5.26 -10.57
CA PHE A 19 -32.74 4.27 -9.97
C PHE A 19 -31.45 4.10 -10.79
N LYS A 20 -31.57 3.99 -12.11
CA LYS A 20 -30.43 3.93 -13.03
C LYS A 20 -29.55 5.18 -12.94
N LEU A 21 -30.14 6.37 -12.97
CA LEU A 21 -29.41 7.64 -12.83
C LEU A 21 -28.67 7.74 -11.49
N CYS A 22 -29.28 7.23 -10.41
CA CYS A 22 -28.64 7.14 -9.10
C CYS A 22 -27.42 6.20 -9.14
N LEU A 23 -27.55 5.01 -9.75
CA LEU A 23 -26.44 4.08 -9.92
C LEU A 23 -25.32 4.66 -10.78
N GLU A 24 -25.65 5.32 -11.89
CA GLU A 24 -24.67 5.96 -12.76
C GLU A 24 -23.92 7.08 -12.03
N LYS A 25 -24.62 7.87 -11.21
CA LYS A 25 -24.00 8.88 -10.36
C LYS A 25 -23.02 8.26 -9.35
N LEU A 26 -23.43 7.23 -8.62
CA LEU A 26 -22.57 6.54 -7.65
C LEU A 26 -21.34 5.89 -8.32
N ASN A 27 -21.54 5.25 -9.48
CA ASN A 27 -20.45 4.67 -10.26
C ASN A 27 -19.48 5.74 -10.76
N LYS A 28 -19.99 6.90 -11.16
CA LYS A 28 -19.16 8.03 -11.59
C LYS A 28 -18.31 8.56 -10.43
N GLU A 29 -18.89 8.76 -9.25
CA GLU A 29 -18.15 9.19 -8.06
C GLU A 29 -16.99 8.23 -7.71
N LEU A 30 -17.23 6.92 -7.83
CA LEU A 30 -16.18 5.91 -7.63
C LEU A 30 -15.13 5.92 -8.76
N LEU A 31 -15.56 6.07 -10.00
CA LEU A 31 -14.67 6.14 -11.16
C LEU A 31 -13.72 7.34 -11.06
N ASP A 32 -14.25 8.51 -10.71
CA ASP A 32 -13.47 9.73 -10.53
C ASP A 32 -12.39 9.50 -9.44
N LYS A 33 -12.76 8.88 -8.32
CA LYS A 33 -11.81 8.53 -7.25
C LYS A 33 -10.73 7.53 -7.71
N ILE A 34 -11.08 6.52 -8.50
CA ILE A 34 -10.12 5.56 -9.06
C ILE A 34 -9.16 6.30 -10.00
N GLN A 35 -9.69 7.18 -10.85
CA GLN A 35 -8.90 7.98 -11.78
C GLN A 35 -7.88 8.85 -11.03
N ASP A 36 -8.28 9.48 -9.92
CA ASP A 36 -7.38 10.26 -9.07
C ASP A 36 -6.24 9.39 -8.49
N HIS A 37 -6.53 8.18 -8.04
CA HIS A 37 -5.51 7.25 -7.54
C HIS A 37 -4.53 6.82 -8.64
N LEU A 38 -5.04 6.51 -9.84
CA LEU A 38 -4.21 6.12 -10.97
C LEU A 38 -3.32 7.28 -11.44
N GLN A 39 -3.88 8.49 -11.50
CA GLN A 39 -3.12 9.70 -11.84
C GLN A 39 -1.97 9.92 -10.85
N ALA A 40 -2.25 9.85 -9.55
CA ALA A 40 -1.22 9.94 -8.51
C ALA A 40 -0.13 8.86 -8.67
N ALA A 41 -0.52 7.61 -8.95
CA ALA A 41 0.43 6.51 -9.16
C ALA A 41 1.38 6.76 -10.36
N VAL A 42 0.85 7.31 -11.45
CA VAL A 42 1.63 7.67 -12.64
C VAL A 42 2.57 8.82 -12.32
N GLU A 43 2.07 9.88 -11.70
CA GLU A 43 2.87 11.06 -11.34
C GLU A 43 4.01 10.72 -10.39
N ASN A 44 3.74 9.94 -9.33
CA ASN A 44 4.77 9.51 -8.38
C ASN A 44 5.79 8.58 -9.02
N SER A 45 5.38 7.69 -9.93
CA SER A 45 6.32 6.87 -10.71
C SER A 45 7.24 7.75 -11.56
N ILE A 46 6.68 8.75 -12.26
CA ILE A 46 7.45 9.69 -13.09
C ILE A 46 8.40 10.51 -12.22
N ALA A 47 7.95 11.00 -11.06
CA ALA A 47 8.76 11.76 -10.13
C ALA A 47 9.95 10.93 -9.61
N GLY A 48 9.71 9.69 -9.19
CA GLY A 48 10.75 8.75 -8.77
C GLY A 48 11.75 8.47 -9.89
N ILE A 49 11.28 8.17 -11.11
CA ILE A 49 12.16 7.97 -12.27
C ILE A 49 13.01 9.22 -12.53
N ARG A 50 12.40 10.40 -12.52
CA ARG A 50 13.10 11.66 -12.77
C ARG A 50 14.22 11.87 -11.74
N TYR A 51 13.93 11.71 -10.45
CA TYR A 51 14.90 11.85 -9.37
C TYR A 51 16.06 10.85 -9.49
N PHE A 52 15.76 9.55 -9.60
CA PHE A 52 16.81 8.53 -9.62
C PHE A 52 17.66 8.53 -10.88
N ARG A 53 17.15 9.08 -12.01
CA ARG A 53 17.76 8.90 -13.33
C ARG A 53 18.26 10.20 -13.97
N VAL A 54 17.57 11.32 -13.79
CA VAL A 54 17.75 12.53 -14.61
C VAL A 54 18.16 13.75 -13.79
N GLN A 55 17.52 14.01 -12.65
CA GLN A 55 17.75 15.25 -11.89
C GLN A 55 19.19 15.37 -11.42
N SER A 56 19.70 16.61 -11.38
CA SER A 56 21.09 16.92 -11.05
C SER A 56 21.44 16.64 -9.58
N ASP A 57 20.46 16.80 -8.70
CA ASP A 57 20.51 16.55 -7.25
C ASP A 57 20.18 15.09 -6.89
N GLY A 58 19.83 14.26 -7.88
CA GLY A 58 19.56 12.85 -7.68
C GLY A 58 20.74 11.92 -8.01
N PRO A 59 20.58 10.60 -7.75
CA PRO A 59 21.62 9.59 -7.99
C PRO A 59 22.11 9.43 -9.44
N ARG A 60 21.31 9.83 -10.44
CA ARG A 60 21.62 9.73 -11.89
C ARG A 60 22.06 8.32 -12.33
N ILE A 61 21.34 7.29 -11.88
CA ILE A 61 21.59 5.89 -12.22
C ILE A 61 21.22 5.63 -13.68
N LYS A 62 22.21 5.58 -14.57
CA LYS A 62 21.96 5.49 -16.02
C LYS A 62 21.36 4.16 -16.48
N GLN A 63 21.80 3.04 -15.89
CA GLN A 63 21.42 1.70 -16.35
C GLN A 63 20.13 1.20 -15.67
N VAL A 64 19.18 0.71 -16.46
CA VAL A 64 18.03 -0.06 -15.95
C VAL A 64 18.43 -1.54 -15.89
N SER A 65 18.29 -2.17 -14.73
CA SER A 65 18.65 -3.57 -14.51
C SER A 65 17.81 -4.19 -13.39
N LEU A 66 17.97 -5.49 -13.13
CA LEU A 66 17.30 -6.16 -12.00
C LEU A 66 17.70 -5.55 -10.65
N LYS A 67 18.95 -5.11 -10.51
CA LYS A 67 19.47 -4.44 -9.30
C LYS A 67 18.92 -3.00 -9.19
N ASN A 68 18.79 -2.32 -10.32
CA ASN A 68 18.30 -0.94 -10.39
C ASN A 68 17.10 -0.85 -11.35
N PRO A 69 15.91 -1.30 -10.90
CA PRO A 69 14.71 -1.28 -11.73
C PRO A 69 14.29 0.15 -12.02
N LEU A 70 13.44 0.33 -13.04
CA LEU A 70 12.97 1.67 -13.43
C LEU A 70 12.13 2.32 -12.31
N VAL A 71 11.29 1.52 -11.66
CA VAL A 71 10.51 1.87 -10.48
C VAL A 71 10.96 0.94 -9.34
N PRO A 72 11.06 1.42 -8.09
CA PRO A 72 11.35 0.55 -6.96
C PRO A 72 10.35 -0.60 -6.85
N ARG A 73 10.81 -1.71 -6.28
CA ARG A 73 9.92 -2.79 -5.84
C ARG A 73 9.21 -2.31 -4.57
N TYR A 74 7.93 -2.68 -4.45
CA TYR A 74 7.11 -2.37 -3.28
C TYR A 74 6.73 -3.63 -2.50
N PHE A 75 6.94 -4.80 -3.10
CA PHE A 75 6.57 -6.09 -2.54
C PHE A 75 7.65 -7.12 -2.87
N THR A 76 7.84 -8.08 -1.97
CA THR A 76 8.62 -9.31 -2.18
C THR A 76 7.65 -10.49 -2.22
N GLU A 77 7.75 -11.29 -3.27
CA GLU A 77 7.03 -12.55 -3.43
C GLU A 77 7.92 -13.74 -3.02
N PRO A 78 7.35 -14.93 -2.73
CA PRO A 78 8.14 -16.14 -2.56
C PRO A 78 9.00 -16.49 -3.79
N ASP A 79 10.19 -17.04 -3.56
CA ASP A 79 11.15 -17.40 -4.62
C ASP A 79 10.62 -18.44 -5.63
N THR A 80 9.56 -19.17 -5.27
CA THR A 80 8.89 -20.14 -6.15
C THR A 80 8.10 -19.47 -7.28
N VAL A 81 7.94 -18.15 -7.24
CA VAL A 81 7.15 -17.36 -8.18
C VAL A 81 8.07 -16.69 -9.19
N SER A 82 8.08 -17.20 -10.41
CA SER A 82 9.00 -16.77 -11.47
C SER A 82 8.33 -15.88 -12.52
N ASP A 83 7.09 -16.15 -12.89
CA ASP A 83 6.39 -15.48 -14.00
C ASP A 83 5.14 -14.69 -13.56
N ILE A 84 4.56 -13.92 -14.48
CA ILE A 84 3.39 -13.06 -14.21
C ILE A 84 2.13 -13.89 -13.94
N ALA A 85 1.94 -15.02 -14.62
CA ALA A 85 0.76 -15.86 -14.43
C ALA A 85 0.78 -16.56 -13.06
N GLN A 86 1.97 -16.92 -12.57
CA GLN A 86 2.17 -17.43 -11.21
C GLN A 86 1.89 -16.36 -10.15
N ARG A 87 2.33 -15.11 -10.38
CA ARG A 87 2.00 -13.97 -9.50
C ARG A 87 0.50 -13.74 -9.42
N ASP A 88 -0.17 -13.73 -10.57
CA ASP A 88 -1.62 -13.54 -10.63
C ASP A 88 -2.35 -14.64 -9.85
N ARG A 89 -1.99 -15.91 -10.06
CA ARG A 89 -2.56 -17.04 -9.27
C ARG A 89 -2.27 -16.92 -7.77
N LEU A 90 -1.06 -16.51 -7.38
CA LEU A 90 -0.69 -16.31 -5.98
C LEU A 90 -1.57 -15.25 -5.31
N MET A 91 -1.85 -14.15 -6.01
CA MET A 91 -2.66 -13.05 -5.45
C MET A 91 -4.08 -13.48 -5.09
N TYR A 92 -4.63 -14.46 -5.79
CA TYR A 92 -5.97 -15.01 -5.56
C TYR A 92 -5.94 -16.32 -4.75
N SER A 93 -4.81 -16.70 -4.18
CA SER A 93 -4.66 -17.91 -3.36
C SER A 93 -4.47 -17.59 -1.87
N PRO A 94 -4.66 -18.57 -0.96
CA PRO A 94 -4.39 -18.39 0.47
C PRO A 94 -2.94 -17.97 0.75
N GLU A 95 -2.01 -18.32 -0.13
CA GLU A 95 -0.59 -17.97 -0.04
C GLU A 95 -0.31 -16.49 -0.38
N ALA A 96 -1.30 -15.71 -0.80
CA ALA A 96 -1.16 -14.25 -0.98
C ALA A 96 -0.63 -13.55 0.29
N CYS A 97 -0.88 -14.13 1.48
CA CYS A 97 -0.33 -13.64 2.73
C CYS A 97 1.21 -13.67 2.81
N LEU A 98 1.88 -14.39 1.91
CA LEU A 98 3.34 -14.45 1.79
C LEU A 98 3.91 -13.31 0.93
N VAL A 99 3.07 -12.51 0.28
CA VAL A 99 3.51 -11.31 -0.45
C VAL A 99 3.75 -10.19 0.57
N MET A 100 5.03 -9.90 0.81
CA MET A 100 5.45 -8.99 1.87
C MET A 100 5.64 -7.57 1.33
N ALA A 101 4.97 -6.59 1.92
CA ALA A 101 5.15 -5.19 1.56
C ALA A 101 6.51 -4.64 2.06
N HIS A 102 7.15 -3.82 1.25
CA HIS A 102 8.40 -3.14 1.62
C HIS A 102 8.16 -1.98 2.56
N ASN A 103 9.11 -1.72 3.46
CA ASN A 103 9.05 -0.54 4.32
C ASN A 103 9.61 0.70 3.58
N GLY A 104 9.53 1.87 4.22
CA GLY A 104 10.04 3.12 3.65
C GLY A 104 9.48 4.33 4.38
N TRP A 105 9.42 5.45 3.66
CA TRP A 105 8.85 6.69 4.16
C TRP A 105 8.05 7.41 3.07
N VAL A 106 7.09 8.23 3.48
CA VAL A 106 6.22 9.01 2.61
C VAL A 106 6.54 10.49 2.80
N MET A 107 6.68 11.24 1.71
CA MET A 107 6.95 12.68 1.79
C MET A 107 5.77 13.41 2.45
N SER A 108 6.07 14.19 3.48
CA SER A 108 5.10 15.07 4.16
C SER A 108 3.88 14.36 4.76
N ASP A 109 4.01 13.08 5.13
CA ASP A 109 2.95 12.31 5.79
C ASP A 109 3.07 12.36 7.32
N ASP A 110 1.99 11.99 8.01
CA ASP A 110 2.01 11.79 9.46
C ASP A 110 2.77 10.50 9.79
N PRO A 111 3.94 10.57 10.46
CA PRO A 111 4.75 9.38 10.76
C PRO A 111 4.06 8.41 11.72
N LEU A 112 3.07 8.86 12.50
CA LEU A 112 2.31 7.99 13.40
C LEU A 112 1.26 7.18 12.64
N ARG A 113 0.90 7.59 11.42
CA ARG A 113 -0.03 6.86 10.59
C ARG A 113 0.67 5.68 9.94
N ASN A 114 0.13 4.49 10.15
CA ASN A 114 0.60 3.31 9.43
C ASN A 114 0.15 3.38 7.95
N PHE A 115 1.05 3.80 7.07
CA PHE A 115 0.79 3.86 5.62
C PHE A 115 0.49 2.49 4.97
N ALA A 116 0.72 1.37 5.67
CA ALA A 116 0.38 0.03 5.22
C ALA A 116 -0.96 -0.50 5.77
N ALA A 117 -1.70 0.31 6.53
CA ALA A 117 -3.02 -0.04 7.01
C ALA A 117 -4.06 -0.09 5.88
N SER A 118 -5.18 -0.76 6.12
CA SER A 118 -6.22 -1.00 5.11
C SER A 118 -6.95 0.25 4.63
N ASP A 119 -6.91 1.35 5.40
CA ASP A 119 -7.47 2.65 5.04
C ASP A 119 -6.50 3.53 4.24
N SER A 120 -5.26 3.06 4.02
CA SER A 120 -4.22 3.76 3.28
C SER A 120 -4.18 3.31 1.82
N ASN A 121 -3.91 4.26 0.93
CA ASN A 121 -3.72 4.01 -0.49
C ASN A 121 -2.28 4.29 -0.95
N VAL A 122 -1.33 4.45 -0.02
CA VAL A 122 0.06 4.86 -0.30
C VAL A 122 0.77 3.93 -1.28
N TYR A 123 0.64 2.61 -1.12
CA TYR A 123 1.22 1.64 -2.06
C TYR A 123 0.57 1.72 -3.45
N LEU A 124 -0.76 1.84 -3.50
CA LEU A 124 -1.52 1.97 -4.75
C LEU A 124 -1.13 3.24 -5.51
N ARG A 125 -1.05 4.36 -4.80
CA ARG A 125 -0.70 5.69 -5.31
C ARG A 125 0.81 5.88 -5.49
N ARG A 126 1.63 4.88 -5.14
CA ARG A 126 3.10 4.89 -5.24
C ARG A 126 3.78 6.06 -4.52
N GLU A 127 3.17 6.52 -3.42
CA GLU A 127 3.65 7.65 -2.62
C GLU A 127 4.83 7.26 -1.70
N LEU A 128 5.02 5.96 -1.48
CA LEU A 128 6.10 5.43 -0.67
C LEU A 128 7.44 5.49 -1.41
N ILE A 129 8.44 6.09 -0.77
CA ILE A 129 9.85 5.89 -1.09
C ILE A 129 10.26 4.56 -0.46
N ALA A 130 10.09 3.47 -1.21
CA ALA A 130 10.29 2.11 -0.73
C ALA A 130 11.77 1.72 -0.62
N TRP A 131 12.10 1.02 0.46
CA TRP A 131 13.40 0.40 0.70
C TRP A 131 13.36 -1.06 0.26
N GLY A 132 13.87 -1.32 -0.95
CA GLY A 132 13.80 -2.63 -1.61
C GLY A 132 14.55 -3.78 -0.92
N ASP A 133 15.31 -3.47 0.13
CA ASP A 133 16.09 -4.37 0.97
C ASP A 133 15.40 -4.71 2.30
N SER A 134 14.23 -4.12 2.61
CA SER A 134 13.51 -4.37 3.86
C SER A 134 12.02 -4.62 3.66
N VAL A 135 11.47 -5.57 4.41
CA VAL A 135 10.04 -5.82 4.50
C VAL A 135 9.46 -5.15 5.75
N LYS A 136 8.23 -4.66 5.66
CA LYS A 136 7.53 -4.03 6.78
C LYS A 136 6.93 -5.12 7.68
N LEU A 137 7.29 -5.08 8.97
CA LEU A 137 6.78 -6.01 9.97
C LEU A 137 5.39 -5.60 10.47
N ARG A 138 4.42 -6.51 10.43
CA ARG A 138 3.04 -6.28 10.86
C ARG A 138 2.78 -6.88 12.25
N TYR A 139 3.05 -6.09 13.29
CA TYR A 139 2.84 -6.49 14.69
C TYR A 139 1.36 -6.70 15.07
N GLY A 140 0.44 -5.96 14.44
CA GLY A 140 -0.94 -5.87 14.89
C GLY A 140 -1.10 -4.92 16.08
N ASN A 141 -2.22 -5.02 16.78
CA ASN A 141 -2.54 -4.19 17.94
C ASN A 141 -2.07 -4.82 19.25
N LYS A 142 -1.95 -6.15 19.29
CA LYS A 142 -1.54 -6.92 20.47
C LYS A 142 -0.68 -8.14 20.09
N PRO A 143 0.05 -8.74 21.04
CA PRO A 143 0.87 -9.92 20.79
C PRO A 143 0.16 -11.07 20.09
N ASP A 144 -1.12 -11.31 20.41
CA ASP A 144 -1.93 -12.38 19.82
C ASP A 144 -2.13 -12.22 18.29
N ASP A 145 -2.01 -11.01 17.76
CA ASP A 145 -2.25 -10.74 16.34
C ASP A 145 -1.09 -11.22 15.46
N CYS A 146 0.12 -11.31 16.02
CA CYS A 146 1.29 -11.91 15.36
C CYS A 146 2.26 -12.54 16.37
N PRO A 147 1.88 -13.67 17.03
CA PRO A 147 2.62 -14.17 18.20
C PRO A 147 4.08 -14.48 17.92
N PHE A 148 4.37 -15.01 16.72
CA PHE A 148 5.72 -15.30 16.28
C PHE A 148 6.59 -14.04 16.23
N LEU A 149 6.10 -12.97 15.59
CA LEU A 149 6.86 -11.74 15.42
C LEU A 149 7.16 -11.07 16.76
N TRP A 150 6.15 -10.98 17.63
CA TRP A 150 6.33 -10.42 18.98
C TRP A 150 7.35 -11.20 19.80
N LYS A 151 7.24 -12.53 19.80
CA LYS A 151 8.20 -13.40 20.51
C LYS A 151 9.61 -13.27 19.94
N HIS A 152 9.75 -13.30 18.62
CA HIS A 152 11.05 -13.20 17.95
C HIS A 152 11.76 -11.88 18.27
N MET A 153 11.01 -10.77 18.22
CA MET A 153 11.54 -9.44 18.51
C MET A 153 11.85 -9.25 20.00
N LEU A 154 11.07 -9.85 20.90
CA LEU A 154 11.38 -9.89 22.33
C LEU A 154 12.72 -10.60 22.58
N GLU A 155 12.90 -11.81 22.04
CA GLU A 155 14.15 -12.57 22.18
C GLU A 155 15.35 -11.80 21.60
N TYR A 156 15.16 -11.15 20.45
CA TYR A 156 16.18 -10.30 19.82
C TYR A 156 16.58 -9.11 20.71
N VAL A 157 15.60 -8.39 21.26
CA VAL A 157 15.86 -7.24 22.15
C VAL A 157 16.50 -7.69 23.46
N GLU A 158 16.06 -8.80 24.06
CA GLU A 158 16.67 -9.35 25.28
C GLU A 158 18.13 -9.75 25.06
N GLN A 159 18.46 -10.40 23.94
CA GLN A 159 19.84 -10.74 23.60
C GLN A 159 20.71 -9.48 23.42
N THR A 160 20.16 -8.47 22.75
CA THR A 160 20.84 -7.19 22.53
C THR A 160 21.12 -6.49 23.86
N ALA A 161 20.12 -6.38 24.74
CA ALA A 161 20.23 -5.74 26.05
C ALA A 161 21.18 -6.47 27.02
N ARG A 162 21.33 -7.79 26.89
CA ARG A 162 22.32 -8.57 27.67
C ARG A 162 23.75 -8.35 27.20
N THR A 163 23.93 -7.99 25.94
CA THR A 163 25.24 -7.91 25.29
C THR A 163 25.81 -6.49 25.30
N PHE A 164 24.95 -5.47 25.20
CA PHE A 164 25.33 -4.08 25.03
C PHE A 164 24.79 -3.19 26.15
N ASP A 165 25.53 -2.12 26.48
CA ASP A 165 25.15 -1.15 27.51
C ASP A 165 24.00 -0.21 27.10
N GLY A 166 23.56 -0.25 25.84
CA GLY A 166 22.49 0.61 25.34
C GLY A 166 21.97 0.22 23.96
N ILE A 167 20.77 0.71 23.64
CA ILE A 167 20.08 0.45 22.38
C ILE A 167 19.76 1.79 21.71
N ARG A 168 20.09 1.93 20.43
CA ARG A 168 19.70 3.06 19.59
C ARG A 168 18.55 2.64 18.68
N LEU A 169 17.36 3.19 18.93
CA LEU A 169 16.19 2.94 18.10
C LEU A 169 16.26 3.77 16.82
N ASP A 170 16.30 3.11 15.68
CA ASP A 170 16.22 3.77 14.37
C ASP A 170 14.76 4.10 14.03
N ASN A 171 14.52 5.25 13.42
CA ASN A 171 13.19 5.71 12.97
C ASN A 171 12.07 5.55 14.01
N CYS A 172 12.38 5.78 15.30
CA CYS A 172 11.45 5.54 16.42
C CYS A 172 10.13 6.32 16.33
N HIS A 173 10.11 7.44 15.60
CA HIS A 173 8.91 8.25 15.36
C HIS A 173 7.84 7.53 14.52
N SER A 174 8.23 6.48 13.78
CA SER A 174 7.33 5.66 12.96
C SER A 174 7.02 4.30 13.59
N THR A 175 7.50 4.05 14.82
CA THR A 175 7.22 2.83 15.58
C THR A 175 6.01 3.06 16.48
N PRO A 176 4.94 2.24 16.40
CA PRO A 176 3.80 2.37 17.30
C PRO A 176 4.21 2.27 18.77
N ILE A 177 3.66 3.12 19.63
CA ILE A 177 4.02 3.20 21.05
C ILE A 177 3.86 1.85 21.77
N ALA A 178 2.85 1.07 21.42
CA ALA A 178 2.62 -0.25 22.03
C ALA A 178 3.70 -1.30 21.67
N VAL A 179 4.47 -1.05 20.60
CA VAL A 179 5.50 -1.95 20.08
C VAL A 179 6.91 -1.53 20.55
N ALA A 180 7.13 -0.23 20.73
CA ALA A 180 8.41 0.34 21.19
C ALA A 180 8.71 0.00 22.65
#